data_AF-A0A2P6RQJ5-F1
#
_entry.id   AF-A0A2P6RQJ5-F1
#
_cell.length_a   1.000
_cell.length_b   1.000
_cell.length_c   1.000
_cell.angle_alpha   90.00
_cell.angle_beta   90.00
_cell.angle_gamma   90.00
#
_symmetry.space_group_name_H-M   'P 1'
#
loop_
_entity.id
_entity.type
_entity.pdbx_description
1 polymer ?
#
loop_
_entity_poly.entity_id
_entity_poly.type
_entity_poly.pdbx_seq_one_letter_code
_entity_poly.pdbx_strand_id
1 'polypeptide(L)'
;MLFKLPVRIYKFMHAGGLRRWYNPQWFLEKIPSTPYDPIVFREAFEKAVLKRLMTDVPFGVLLSGGLDSSLVAAVACRYLAKSEAARQWGSQLHTFCVGLEGSPDLKAAREVADYLGTHHHEFHFTVQEGIDALQEVIYHIETYDVTTVSASTPMFLMSRKIKSLGVKMVLSGEGSDEIFGGYLYFHKAPNKEEFHQETC
;
A
#
# COMPACT_ATOMS: atom_id res chain seq x y z
N MET A 1 -24.25 17.97 10.93
CA MET A 1 -23.90 16.54 11.02
C MET A 1 -23.06 16.21 9.79
N LEU A 2 -21.79 15.91 9.97
CA LEU A 2 -20.91 15.45 8.88
C LEU A 2 -20.98 13.92 8.84
N PHE A 3 -21.05 13.33 7.65
CA PHE A 3 -21.05 11.88 7.46
C PHE A 3 -20.05 11.51 6.36
N LYS A 4 -19.32 10.41 6.55
CA LYS A 4 -18.42 9.87 5.54
C LYS A 4 -19.25 9.37 4.36
N LEU A 5 -18.94 9.84 3.15
CA LEU A 5 -19.57 9.29 1.95
C LEU A 5 -19.20 7.80 1.85
N PRO A 6 -20.19 6.90 1.66
CA PRO A 6 -19.91 5.49 1.47
C PRO A 6 -18.94 5.28 0.32
N VAL A 7 -17.90 4.48 0.55
CA VAL A 7 -16.82 4.19 -0.41
C VAL A 7 -17.42 3.77 -1.74
N ARG A 8 -17.13 4.52 -2.82
CA ARG A 8 -17.30 4.35 -4.30
C ARG A 8 -18.27 3.30 -4.86
N ILE A 9 -19.21 2.86 -4.06
CA ILE A 9 -20.21 1.88 -4.37
C ILE A 9 -21.51 2.64 -4.63
N TYR A 10 -21.71 3.87 -4.14
CA TYR A 10 -22.97 4.60 -4.21
C TYR A 10 -22.92 5.85 -5.11
N LYS A 11 -23.97 6.11 -5.89
CA LYS A 11 -24.21 7.33 -6.68
C LYS A 11 -25.39 8.09 -6.08
N PHE A 12 -25.29 9.42 -6.03
CA PHE A 12 -26.38 10.30 -5.62
C PHE A 12 -27.40 10.41 -6.75
N MET A 13 -28.66 10.07 -6.47
CA MET A 13 -29.77 10.26 -7.40
C MET A 13 -30.40 11.64 -7.15
N HIS A 14 -30.87 12.32 -8.21
CA HIS A 14 -31.59 13.60 -8.10
C HIS A 14 -32.80 13.56 -7.14
N ALA A 15 -33.32 12.37 -6.82
CA ALA A 15 -34.39 12.13 -5.85
C ALA A 15 -33.93 12.00 -4.38
N GLY A 16 -32.69 12.38 -4.04
CA GLY A 16 -32.23 12.52 -2.65
C GLY A 16 -31.70 11.24 -1.97
N GLY A 17 -31.43 10.17 -2.73
CA GLY A 17 -30.94 8.90 -2.18
C GLY A 17 -29.56 8.46 -2.72
N LEU A 18 -28.78 7.80 -1.87
CA LEU A 18 -27.56 7.08 -2.26
C LEU A 18 -27.93 5.67 -2.75
N ARG A 19 -27.61 5.33 -4.00
CA ARG A 19 -27.80 3.96 -4.55
C ARG A 19 -26.51 3.34 -4.99
N ARG A 20 -26.34 2.06 -4.68
CA ARG A 20 -25.19 1.28 -5.17
C ARG A 20 -25.16 1.27 -6.71
N TRP A 21 -24.08 1.74 -7.33
CA TRP A 21 -23.86 1.83 -8.78
C TRP A 21 -22.89 0.77 -9.31
N TYR A 22 -22.02 0.21 -8.47
CA TYR A 22 -21.10 -0.86 -8.84
C TYR A 22 -21.32 -2.08 -7.95
N ASN A 23 -21.53 -3.24 -8.58
CA ASN A 23 -21.66 -4.53 -7.91
C ASN A 23 -20.76 -5.54 -8.63
N PRO A 24 -19.47 -5.63 -8.23
CA PRO A 24 -18.57 -6.57 -8.87
C PRO A 24 -19.03 -8.02 -8.64
N GLN A 25 -18.72 -8.92 -9.57
CA GLN A 25 -19.08 -10.33 -9.42
C GLN A 25 -18.46 -10.98 -8.18
N TRP A 26 -17.28 -10.51 -7.75
CA TRP A 26 -16.61 -10.98 -6.53
C TRP A 26 -17.23 -10.44 -5.24
N PHE A 27 -18.10 -9.43 -5.31
CA PHE A 27 -18.88 -8.95 -4.15
C PHE A 27 -20.12 -9.82 -3.89
N LEU A 28 -20.45 -10.72 -4.82
CA LEU A 28 -21.42 -11.77 -4.52
C LEU A 28 -20.76 -12.69 -3.50
N GLU A 29 -21.40 -12.90 -2.35
CA GLU A 29 -20.98 -13.77 -1.22
C GLU A 29 -20.92 -15.26 -1.63
N LYS A 30 -20.32 -15.56 -2.78
CA LYS A 30 -20.14 -16.89 -3.34
C LYS A 30 -18.65 -17.16 -3.38
N ILE A 31 -18.25 -18.22 -2.67
CA ILE A 31 -16.89 -18.71 -2.70
C ILE A 31 -16.48 -18.95 -4.16
N PRO A 32 -15.40 -18.31 -4.63
CA PRO A 32 -14.89 -18.55 -5.98
C PRO A 32 -14.53 -20.02 -6.19
N SER A 33 -14.98 -20.58 -7.32
CA SER A 33 -14.67 -21.97 -7.72
C SER A 33 -13.62 -22.05 -8.83
N THR A 34 -13.20 -20.90 -9.37
CA THR A 34 -12.16 -20.81 -10.41
C THR A 34 -10.83 -21.34 -9.85
N PRO A 35 -10.19 -22.32 -10.52
CA PRO A 35 -8.87 -22.79 -10.11
C PRO A 35 -7.83 -21.65 -10.09
N TYR A 36 -6.92 -21.70 -9.11
CA TYR A 36 -5.79 -20.78 -9.05
C TYR A 36 -4.84 -21.01 -10.23
N ASP A 37 -4.59 -19.94 -10.99
CA ASP A 37 -3.57 -19.90 -12.02
C ASP A 37 -2.51 -18.84 -11.67
N PRO A 38 -1.27 -19.25 -11.34
CA PRO A 38 -0.22 -18.33 -10.93
C PRO A 38 0.23 -17.38 -12.04
N ILE A 39 0.09 -17.76 -13.32
CA ILE A 39 0.48 -16.93 -14.45
C ILE A 39 -0.54 -15.81 -14.64
N VAL A 40 -1.83 -16.16 -14.64
CA VAL A 40 -2.91 -15.17 -14.74
C VAL A 40 -2.83 -14.16 -13.59
N PHE A 41 -2.59 -14.65 -12.36
CA PHE A 41 -2.41 -13.80 -11.20
C PHE A 41 -1.21 -12.86 -11.34
N ARG A 42 -0.03 -13.40 -11.69
CA ARG A 42 1.19 -12.61 -11.88
C ARG A 42 0.97 -11.52 -12.91
N GLU A 43 0.39 -11.84 -14.06
CA GLU A 43 0.12 -10.86 -15.10
C GLU A 43 -0.85 -9.77 -14.66
N ALA A 44 -1.92 -10.14 -13.93
CA ALA A 44 -2.88 -9.19 -13.40
C ALA A 44 -2.23 -8.24 -12.38
N PHE A 45 -1.39 -8.77 -11.49
CA PHE A 45 -0.62 -8.00 -10.52
C PHE A 45 0.35 -7.05 -11.21
N GLU A 46 1.14 -7.54 -12.17
CA GLU A 46 2.08 -6.72 -12.94
C GLU A 46 1.33 -5.59 -13.67
N LYS A 47 0.26 -5.91 -14.40
CA LYS A 47 -0.59 -4.91 -15.08
C LYS A 47 -1.15 -3.87 -14.10
N ALA A 48 -1.54 -4.28 -12.89
CA ALA A 48 -2.07 -3.37 -11.86
C ALA A 48 -1.01 -2.38 -11.35
N VAL A 49 0.23 -2.84 -11.15
CA VAL A 49 1.37 -1.97 -10.78
C VAL A 49 1.70 -1.03 -11.94
N LEU A 50 1.87 -1.55 -13.15
CA LEU A 50 2.22 -0.76 -14.34
C LEU A 50 1.21 0.36 -14.61
N LYS A 51 -0.08 0.06 -14.50
CA LYS A 51 -1.15 1.06 -14.66
C LYS A 51 -1.02 2.24 -13.70
N ARG A 52 -0.45 2.04 -12.51
CA ARG A 52 -0.25 3.07 -11.49
C ARG A 52 1.10 3.79 -11.59
N LEU A 53 1.99 3.30 -12.46
CA LEU A 53 3.29 3.93 -12.77
C LEU A 53 3.20 4.95 -13.92
N MET A 54 2.01 5.15 -14.50
CA MET A 54 1.77 6.20 -15.51
C MET A 54 1.74 7.58 -14.82
N THR A 55 2.90 8.20 -14.65
CA THR A 55 3.03 9.50 -14.00
C THR A 55 4.09 10.37 -14.66
N ASP A 56 3.82 11.68 -14.73
CA ASP A 56 4.74 12.70 -15.25
C ASP A 56 5.58 13.37 -14.14
N VAL A 57 5.52 12.83 -12.92
CA VAL A 57 6.21 13.38 -11.74
C VAL A 57 7.11 12.34 -11.08
N PRO A 58 8.14 12.75 -10.31
CA PRO A 58 8.99 11.83 -9.58
C PRO A 58 8.16 10.94 -8.65
N PHE A 59 8.42 9.63 -8.72
CA PHE A 59 7.78 8.62 -7.89
C PHE A 59 8.78 7.70 -7.21
N GLY A 60 8.31 6.96 -6.21
CA GLY A 60 9.04 5.84 -5.64
C GLY A 60 8.14 4.76 -5.07
N VAL A 61 8.71 3.86 -4.26
CA VAL A 61 7.97 2.78 -3.62
C VAL A 61 8.28 2.76 -2.13
N LEU A 62 7.24 2.59 -1.31
CA LEU A 62 7.40 2.32 0.13
C LEU A 62 7.81 0.85 0.29
N LEU A 63 8.94 0.61 0.95
CA LEU A 63 9.57 -0.71 1.07
C LEU A 63 9.80 -1.03 2.54
N SER A 64 8.99 -1.92 3.10
CA SER A 64 9.11 -2.40 4.48
C SER A 64 9.97 -3.66 4.63
N GLY A 65 10.34 -4.29 3.51
CA GLY A 65 10.98 -5.62 3.51
C GLY A 65 9.98 -6.78 3.60
N GLY A 66 8.70 -6.51 3.86
CA GLY A 66 7.62 -7.49 3.75
C GLY A 66 7.38 -7.94 2.31
N LEU A 67 6.68 -9.06 2.13
CA LEU A 67 6.42 -9.66 0.82
C LEU A 67 5.73 -8.68 -0.15
N ASP A 68 4.71 -7.97 0.31
CA ASP A 68 3.83 -7.19 -0.56
C ASP A 68 4.54 -5.98 -1.15
N SER A 69 5.18 -5.18 -0.29
CA SER A 69 5.95 -4.02 -0.70
C SER A 69 7.15 -4.41 -1.58
N SER A 70 7.78 -5.56 -1.29
CA SER A 70 8.88 -6.12 -2.08
C SER A 70 8.45 -6.53 -3.49
N LEU A 71 7.27 -7.16 -3.63
CA LEU A 71 6.73 -7.52 -4.94
C LEU A 71 6.39 -6.29 -5.79
N VAL A 72 5.80 -5.26 -5.18
CA VAL A 72 5.53 -3.98 -5.86
C VAL A 72 6.83 -3.33 -6.33
N ALA A 73 7.84 -3.24 -5.45
CA ALA A 73 9.14 -2.68 -5.78
C ALA A 73 9.84 -3.45 -6.91
N ALA A 74 9.79 -4.78 -6.88
CA ALA A 74 10.38 -5.62 -7.90
C ALA A 74 9.74 -5.41 -9.29
N VAL A 75 8.42 -5.30 -9.36
CA VAL A 75 7.72 -5.01 -10.63
C VAL A 75 8.06 -3.60 -11.13
N ALA A 76 8.02 -2.60 -10.24
CA ALA A 76 8.34 -1.22 -10.59
C ALA A 76 9.78 -1.07 -11.11
N CYS A 77 10.74 -1.75 -10.49
CA CYS A 77 12.13 -1.75 -10.90
C CYS A 77 12.32 -2.37 -12.30
N ARG A 78 11.68 -3.52 -12.58
CA ARG A 78 11.70 -4.15 -13.91
C ARG A 78 11.11 -3.25 -15.00
N TYR A 79 10.08 -2.48 -14.66
CA TYR A 79 9.47 -1.55 -15.60
C TYR A 79 10.35 -0.33 -15.87
N LEU A 80 10.92 0.28 -14.83
CA LEU A 80 11.82 1.43 -14.97
C LEU A 80 12.99 1.11 -15.90
N ALA A 81 13.62 -0.06 -15.73
CA ALA A 81 14.71 -0.52 -16.59
C ALA A 81 14.36 -0.59 -18.10
N LYS A 82 13.06 -0.68 -18.44
CA LYS A 82 12.56 -0.83 -19.82
C LYS A 82 11.87 0.43 -20.37
N SER A 83 11.64 1.45 -19.54
CA SER A 83 10.77 2.59 -19.88
C SER A 83 11.55 3.88 -20.12
N GLU A 84 10.96 4.79 -20.89
CA GLU A 84 11.52 6.13 -21.10
C GLU A 84 11.56 6.97 -19.82
N ALA A 85 10.80 6.60 -18.78
CA ALA A 85 10.83 7.24 -17.47
C ALA A 85 12.24 7.21 -16.84
N ALA A 86 13.03 6.17 -17.11
CA ALA A 86 14.43 6.09 -16.68
C ALA A 86 15.31 7.22 -17.27
N ARG A 87 14.95 7.77 -18.44
CA ARG A 87 15.68 8.88 -19.06
C ARG A 87 15.38 10.23 -18.40
N GLN A 88 14.21 10.40 -17.80
CA GLN A 88 13.79 11.66 -17.18
C GLN A 88 14.20 11.75 -15.70
N TRP A 89 14.19 10.62 -14.97
CA TRP A 89 14.29 10.63 -13.50
C TRP A 89 15.47 9.84 -12.94
N GLY A 90 16.36 9.34 -13.82
CA GLY A 90 17.44 8.44 -13.47
C GLY A 90 17.03 6.97 -13.63
N SER A 91 18.02 6.10 -13.88
CA SER A 91 17.78 4.68 -14.14
C SER A 91 17.42 3.86 -12.90
N GLN A 92 17.49 4.44 -11.71
CA GLN A 92 17.38 3.73 -10.44
C GLN A 92 16.09 4.11 -9.70
N LEU A 93 15.30 3.11 -9.30
CA LEU A 93 14.09 3.32 -8.52
C LEU A 93 14.44 3.83 -7.12
N HIS A 94 13.76 4.89 -6.66
CA HIS A 94 13.84 5.32 -5.27
C HIS A 94 12.90 4.48 -4.40
N THR A 95 13.43 3.95 -3.29
CA THR A 95 12.65 3.19 -2.30
C THR A 95 12.79 3.83 -0.93
N PHE A 96 11.73 3.79 -0.13
CA PHE A 96 11.67 4.48 1.16
C PHE A 96 11.23 3.53 2.26
N CYS A 97 11.98 3.55 3.37
CA CYS A 97 11.61 2.86 4.60
C CYS A 97 11.68 3.84 5.77
N VAL A 98 10.91 3.57 6.83
CA VAL A 98 10.94 4.33 8.07
C VAL A 98 10.88 3.39 9.25
N GLY A 99 11.67 3.66 10.27
CA GLY A 99 11.71 2.82 11.46
C GLY A 99 12.47 3.47 12.60
N LEU A 100 12.34 2.87 13.77
CA LEU A 100 13.29 3.12 14.86
C LEU A 100 14.64 2.52 14.46
N GLU A 101 15.72 3.12 14.95
CA GLU A 101 17.08 2.61 14.75
C GLU A 101 17.17 1.13 15.19
N GLY A 102 17.72 0.28 14.31
CA GLY A 102 17.85 -1.15 14.56
C GLY A 102 16.57 -1.97 14.41
N SER A 103 15.47 -1.38 13.92
CA SER A 103 14.24 -2.14 13.68
C SER A 103 14.40 -3.23 12.61
N PRO A 104 13.71 -4.38 12.75
CA PRO A 104 13.82 -5.49 11.81
C PRO A 104 13.35 -5.10 10.40
N ASP A 105 12.38 -4.21 10.29
CA ASP A 105 11.84 -3.72 9.01
C ASP A 105 12.91 -2.97 8.21
N LEU A 106 13.73 -2.13 8.84
CA LEU A 106 14.82 -1.44 8.15
C LEU A 106 15.84 -2.43 7.60
N LYS A 107 16.18 -3.45 8.38
CA LYS A 107 17.09 -4.51 7.93
C LYS A 107 16.51 -5.28 6.73
N ALA A 108 15.25 -5.72 6.82
CA ALA A 108 14.59 -6.44 5.75
C ALA A 108 14.44 -5.57 4.48
N ALA A 109 14.08 -4.30 4.64
CA ALA A 109 13.99 -3.35 3.53
C ALA A 109 15.33 -3.14 2.85
N ARG A 110 16.43 -3.06 3.62
CA ARG A 110 17.79 -2.96 3.10
C ARG A 110 18.17 -4.18 2.26
N GLU A 111 17.91 -5.39 2.76
CA GLU A 111 18.20 -6.64 2.04
C GLU A 111 17.49 -6.69 0.68
N VAL A 112 16.22 -6.28 0.64
CA VAL A 112 15.44 -6.22 -0.62
C VAL A 112 15.95 -5.12 -1.53
N ALA A 113 16.28 -3.95 -0.99
CA ALA A 113 16.82 -2.84 -1.76
C ALA A 113 18.16 -3.19 -2.43
N ASP A 114 19.05 -3.84 -1.69
CA ASP A 114 20.36 -4.30 -2.20
C ASP A 114 20.18 -5.35 -3.30
N TYR A 115 19.24 -6.29 -3.10
CA TYR A 115 18.89 -7.29 -4.12
C TYR A 115 18.32 -6.65 -5.42
N LEU A 116 17.46 -5.64 -5.29
CA LEU A 116 16.84 -4.95 -6.42
C LEU A 116 17.72 -3.86 -7.03
N GLY A 117 18.79 -3.45 -6.34
CA GLY A 117 19.66 -2.36 -6.75
C GLY A 117 18.95 -0.99 -6.74
N THR A 118 18.09 -0.72 -5.76
CA THR A 118 17.34 0.54 -5.67
C THR A 118 18.13 1.64 -4.96
N HIS A 119 17.79 2.91 -5.22
CA HIS A 119 18.29 4.02 -4.42
C HIS A 119 17.46 4.08 -3.14
N HIS A 120 17.97 3.42 -2.09
CA HIS A 120 17.25 3.20 -0.86
C HIS A 120 17.45 4.33 0.16
N HIS A 121 16.33 4.88 0.62
CA HIS A 121 16.25 5.92 1.63
C HIS A 121 15.72 5.32 2.91
N GLU A 122 16.61 5.22 3.90
CA GLU A 122 16.28 4.72 5.23
C GLU A 122 16.11 5.92 6.16
N PHE A 123 14.88 6.12 6.65
CA PHE A 123 14.58 7.20 7.56
C PHE A 123 14.41 6.70 8.99
N HIS A 124 15.20 7.29 9.88
CA HIS A 124 15.02 7.09 11.30
C HIS A 124 14.08 8.13 11.89
N PHE A 125 13.33 7.73 12.89
CA PHE A 125 12.65 8.63 13.81
C PHE A 125 12.88 8.16 15.24
N THR A 126 12.76 9.07 16.19
CA THR A 126 12.82 8.79 17.62
C THR A 126 11.41 8.62 18.17
N VAL A 127 11.30 7.93 19.31
CA VAL A 127 10.01 7.82 20.02
C VAL A 127 9.43 9.21 20.34
N GLN A 128 10.27 10.17 20.70
CA GLN A 128 9.84 11.54 20.99
C GLN A 128 9.26 12.23 19.75
N GLU A 129 9.92 12.13 18.59
CA GLU A 129 9.37 12.66 17.33
C GLU A 129 8.02 12.02 16.97
N GLY A 130 7.85 10.72 17.28
CA GLY A 130 6.57 10.03 17.13
C GLY A 130 5.48 10.60 18.04
N ILE A 131 5.80 10.82 19.32
CA ILE A 131 4.88 11.40 20.32
C ILE A 131 4.50 12.83 19.93
N ASP A 132 5.47 13.65 19.54
CA ASP A 132 5.28 15.05 19.16
C ASP A 132 4.40 15.18 17.91
N ALA A 133 4.45 14.19 17.00
CA ALA A 133 3.64 14.17 15.79
C ALA A 133 2.17 13.76 16.02
N LEU A 134 1.80 13.17 17.16
CA LEU A 134 0.49 12.56 17.36
C LEU A 134 -0.68 13.51 17.10
N GLN A 135 -0.57 14.76 17.55
CA GLN A 135 -1.62 15.76 17.34
C GLN A 135 -1.84 16.05 15.85
N GLU A 136 -0.75 16.23 15.08
CA GLU A 136 -0.83 16.44 13.64
C GLU A 136 -1.35 15.18 12.94
N VAL A 137 -0.91 13.99 13.35
CA VAL A 137 -1.36 12.71 12.78
C VAL A 137 -2.87 12.56 12.94
N ILE A 138 -3.39 12.66 14.17
CA ILE A 138 -4.82 12.55 14.48
C ILE A 138 -5.63 13.56 13.68
N TYR A 139 -5.13 14.79 13.55
CA TYR A 139 -5.75 15.82 12.73
C TYR A 139 -5.86 15.41 11.25
N HIS A 140 -4.81 14.81 10.66
CA HIS A 140 -4.81 14.43 9.25
C HIS A 140 -5.61 13.17 8.94
N ILE A 141 -5.64 12.19 9.87
CA ILE A 141 -6.35 10.92 9.64
C ILE A 141 -7.81 10.95 10.11
N GLU A 142 -8.19 11.98 10.87
CA GLU A 142 -9.55 12.20 11.38
C GLU A 142 -10.13 11.00 12.15
N THR A 143 -9.28 10.26 12.86
CA THR A 143 -9.68 9.10 13.68
C THR A 143 -8.91 9.04 15.00
N TYR A 144 -9.52 8.41 15.99
CA TYR A 144 -8.94 8.10 17.29
C TYR A 144 -8.62 6.61 17.46
N ASP A 145 -8.83 5.79 16.42
CA ASP A 145 -8.53 4.36 16.46
C ASP A 145 -7.04 4.12 16.73
N VAL A 146 -6.74 3.36 17.79
CA VAL A 146 -5.38 3.20 18.30
C VAL A 146 -4.47 2.53 17.29
N THR A 147 -4.95 1.50 16.60
CA THR A 147 -4.19 0.78 15.58
C THR A 147 -3.85 1.71 14.42
N THR A 148 -4.84 2.47 13.94
CA THR A 148 -4.67 3.40 12.82
C THR A 148 -3.72 4.54 13.18
N VAL A 149 -3.86 5.15 14.35
CA VAL A 149 -2.98 6.23 14.81
C VAL A 149 -1.52 5.73 14.93
N SER A 150 -1.34 4.55 15.50
CA SER A 150 -0.01 3.95 15.72
C SER A 150 0.69 3.65 14.40
N ALA A 151 -0.02 3.07 13.42
CA ALA A 151 0.54 2.78 12.09
C ALA A 151 0.74 4.06 11.25
N SER A 152 -0.14 5.06 11.40
CA SER A 152 -0.09 6.30 10.62
C SER A 152 1.03 7.24 11.04
N THR A 153 1.49 7.18 12.29
CA THR A 153 2.55 8.06 12.80
C THR A 153 3.88 7.94 12.04
N PRO A 154 4.49 6.73 11.89
CA PRO A 154 5.70 6.58 11.08
C PRO A 154 5.45 6.90 9.60
N MET A 155 4.28 6.54 9.06
CA MET A 155 3.90 6.89 7.68
C MET A 155 3.84 8.40 7.44
N PHE A 156 3.30 9.16 8.39
CA PHE A 156 3.23 10.61 8.36
C PHE A 156 4.64 11.22 8.36
N LEU A 157 5.51 10.79 9.28
CA LEU A 157 6.90 11.26 9.36
C LEU A 157 7.69 10.94 8.08
N MET A 158 7.52 9.73 7.54
CA MET A 158 8.12 9.32 6.28
C MET A 158 7.63 10.18 5.11
N SER A 159 6.33 10.43 5.01
CA SER A 159 5.75 11.23 3.92
C SER A 159 6.33 12.65 3.87
N ARG A 160 6.59 13.28 5.03
CA ARG A 160 7.24 14.60 5.13
C ARG A 160 8.65 14.58 4.53
N LYS A 161 9.43 13.53 4.82
CA LYS A 161 10.79 13.35 4.29
C LYS A 161 10.79 13.02 2.79
N ILE A 162 9.87 12.16 2.34
CA ILE A 162 9.69 11.88 0.89
C ILE A 162 9.38 13.16 0.13
N LYS A 163 8.50 14.00 0.69
CA LYS A 163 8.11 15.27 0.06
C LYS A 163 9.28 16.26 -0.04
N SER A 164 10.15 16.33 0.97
CA SER A 164 11.32 17.23 0.93
C SER A 164 12.36 16.81 -0.11
N LEU A 165 12.40 15.53 -0.50
CA LEU A 165 13.20 15.01 -1.61
C LEU A 165 12.58 15.27 -3.00
N GLY A 166 11.43 15.94 -3.07
CA GLY A 166 10.76 16.28 -4.33
C GLY A 166 9.92 15.16 -4.92
N VAL A 167 9.81 14.00 -4.26
CA VAL A 167 8.95 12.90 -4.67
C VAL A 167 7.49 13.25 -4.42
N LYS A 168 6.64 13.03 -5.43
CA LYS A 168 5.23 13.43 -5.41
C LYS A 168 4.26 12.26 -5.37
N MET A 169 4.73 11.06 -5.70
CA MET A 169 3.92 9.84 -5.73
C MET A 169 4.72 8.67 -5.16
N VAL A 170 4.06 7.81 -4.39
CA VAL A 170 4.64 6.54 -3.96
C VAL A 170 3.63 5.42 -4.12
N LEU A 171 4.10 4.23 -4.48
CA LEU A 171 3.33 2.99 -4.39
C LEU A 171 3.54 2.34 -3.03
N SER A 172 2.50 1.69 -2.49
CA SER A 172 2.57 0.84 -1.31
C SER A 172 2.02 -0.56 -1.61
N GLY A 173 2.27 -1.51 -0.71
CA GLY A 173 1.71 -2.87 -0.74
C GLY A 173 0.42 -3.05 0.06
N GLU A 174 -0.21 -1.96 0.50
CA GLU A 174 -1.45 -1.98 1.29
C GLU A 174 -2.60 -2.68 0.55
N GLY A 175 -3.46 -3.38 1.28
CA GLY A 175 -4.59 -4.14 0.73
C GLY A 175 -4.28 -5.60 0.41
N SER A 176 -3.00 -6.03 0.50
CA SER A 176 -2.61 -7.40 0.21
C SER A 176 -3.16 -8.38 1.25
N ASP A 177 -2.97 -8.08 2.54
CA ASP A 177 -3.41 -8.94 3.63
C ASP A 177 -4.93 -9.14 3.64
N GLU A 178 -5.70 -8.11 3.32
CA GLU A 178 -7.16 -8.17 3.24
C GLU A 178 -7.65 -9.01 2.07
N ILE A 179 -6.96 -8.93 0.91
CA ILE A 179 -7.33 -9.69 -0.29
C ILE A 179 -6.93 -11.17 -0.17
N PHE A 180 -5.77 -11.45 0.42
CA PHE A 180 -5.20 -12.81 0.45
C PHE A 180 -5.31 -13.51 1.81
N GLY A 181 -5.86 -12.83 2.83
CA GLY A 181 -5.96 -13.36 4.18
C GLY A 181 -4.59 -13.50 4.87
N GLY A 182 -3.73 -12.47 4.73
CA GLY A 182 -2.34 -12.50 5.22
C GLY A 182 -2.17 -12.28 6.72
N TYR A 183 -3.19 -11.73 7.41
CA TYR A 183 -3.13 -11.57 8.86
C TYR A 183 -3.09 -12.91 9.60
N LEU A 184 -2.31 -12.97 10.68
CA LEU A 184 -2.09 -14.19 11.47
C LEU A 184 -3.38 -14.86 11.98
N TYR A 185 -4.46 -14.10 12.18
CA TYR A 185 -5.73 -14.64 12.65
C TYR A 185 -6.46 -15.47 11.58
N PHE A 186 -6.18 -15.27 10.28
CA PHE A 186 -6.76 -16.09 9.21
C PHE A 186 -6.31 -17.56 9.27
N HIS A 187 -5.17 -17.86 9.90
CA HIS A 187 -4.78 -19.25 10.20
C HIS A 187 -5.77 -19.97 11.13
N LYS A 188 -6.63 -19.23 11.83
CA LYS A 188 -7.65 -19.75 12.73
C LYS A 188 -9.06 -19.71 12.11
N ALA A 189 -9.19 -19.38 10.83
CA ALA A 189 -10.46 -19.45 10.12
C ALA A 189 -11.00 -20.90 10.17
N PRO A 190 -12.21 -21.14 10.69
CA PRO A 190 -12.74 -22.50 10.87
C PRO A 190 -12.96 -23.27 9.57
N ASN A 191 -13.28 -22.58 8.48
CA ASN A 191 -13.56 -23.16 7.17
C ASN A 191 -13.40 -22.09 6.06
N LYS A 192 -13.60 -22.50 4.80
CA LYS A 192 -13.43 -21.63 3.64
C LYS A 192 -14.51 -20.56 3.55
N GLU A 193 -15.70 -20.87 4.04
CA GLU A 193 -16.86 -19.99 4.06
C GLU A 193 -16.62 -18.80 5.00
N GLU A 194 -16.18 -19.05 6.23
CA GLU A 194 -15.87 -18.01 7.22
C GLU A 194 -14.65 -17.19 6.80
N PHE A 195 -13.63 -17.81 6.19
CA PHE A 195 -12.51 -17.08 5.59
C PHE A 195 -13.00 -16.11 4.48
N HIS A 196 -13.92 -16.56 3.62
CA HIS A 196 -14.43 -15.75 2.53
C HIS A 196 -15.30 -14.59 3.02
N GLN A 197 -16.13 -14.80 4.05
CA GLN A 197 -16.97 -13.75 4.64
C GLN A 197 -16.18 -12.62 5.28
N GLU A 198 -15.03 -12.92 5.88
CA GLU A 198 -14.18 -11.91 6.51
C GLU A 198 -13.40 -11.05 5.48
N THR A 199 -13.20 -11.58 4.27
CA THR A 199 -12.39 -10.92 3.21
C THR A 199 -13.23 -10.19 2.15
N CYS A 200 -14.55 -10.36 2.10
CA CYS A 200 -15.42 -9.88 1.01
C CYS A 200 -16.67 -9.11 1.48
#